data_AF-A0A2M7YX82-F1
#
_entry.id   AF-A0A2M7YX82-F1
#
_cell.length_a   1.000
_cell.length_b   1.000
_cell.length_c   1.000
_cell.angle_alpha   90.00
_cell.angle_beta   90.00
_cell.angle_gamma   90.00
#
_symmetry.space_group_name_H-M   'P 1'
#
loop_
_entity.id
_entity.type
_entity.pdbx_description
1 polymer ?
#
loop_
_entity_poly.entity_id
_entity_poly.type
_entity_poly.pdbx_seq_one_letter_code
_entity_poly.pdbx_strand_id
1 'polypeptide(L)' 'MAAIKEDDILIRDESFVKYERLLTKAESEGRIDGASKCLVCGMRYHTKDEADACCKIVT' A
#
# COMPACT_ATOMS: atom_id res chain seq x y z
N MET A 1 43.57 10.24 11.40
CA MET A 1 42.44 10.02 10.48
C MET A 1 42.09 8.55 10.57
N ALA A 2 40.96 8.22 11.22
CA ALA A 2 40.56 6.84 11.43
C ALA A 2 40.07 6.25 10.10
N ALA A 3 40.71 5.18 9.65
CA ALA A 3 40.28 4.43 8.47
C ALA A 3 38.93 3.78 8.78
N ILE A 4 37.87 4.25 8.13
CA ILE A 4 36.53 3.66 8.23
C ILE A 4 36.62 2.32 7.52
N LYS A 5 36.43 1.21 8.25
CA LYS A 5 36.38 -0.13 7.67
C LYS A 5 35.13 -0.24 6.81
N GLU A 6 35.28 -0.79 5.61
CA GLU A 6 34.23 -0.88 4.59
C GLU A 6 32.99 -1.67 5.07
N ASP A 7 33.14 -2.46 6.15
CA ASP A 7 32.08 -3.25 6.79
C ASP A 7 31.03 -2.42 7.56
N ASP A 8 31.26 -1.12 7.80
CA ASP A 8 30.32 -0.24 8.52
C ASP A 8 29.41 0.60 7.60
N ILE A 9 29.43 0.34 6.28
CA ILE A 9 28.56 1.03 5.34
C ILE A 9 27.16 0.40 5.40
N LEU A 10 26.24 1.05 6.10
CA LEU A 10 24.80 0.76 6.01
C LEU A 10 24.32 1.01 4.58
N ILE A 11 24.28 -0.05 3.76
CA ILE A 11 23.72 -0.02 2.42
C ILE A 11 22.20 0.07 2.55
N ARG A 12 21.62 1.19 2.12
CA ARG A 12 20.17 1.34 2.00
C ARG A 12 19.71 0.45 0.85
N ASP A 13 18.80 -0.49 1.14
CA ASP A 13 18.20 -1.37 0.12
C ASP A 13 17.71 -0.55 -1.08
N GLU A 14 17.87 -1.10 -2.29
CA GLU A 14 17.43 -0.45 -3.52
C GLU A 14 15.96 -0.03 -3.37
N SER A 15 15.67 1.24 -3.63
CA SER A 15 14.28 1.69 -3.70
C SER A 15 13.62 0.99 -4.88
N PHE A 16 12.93 -0.10 -4.61
CA PHE A 16 12.08 -0.73 -5.60
C PHE A 16 10.98 0.26 -5.92
N VAL A 17 11.19 1.06 -6.98
CA VAL A 17 10.22 2.02 -7.50
C VAL A 17 8.84 1.37 -7.67
N LYS A 18 8.82 0.06 -7.89
CA LYS A 18 7.61 -0.77 -7.94
C LYS A 18 6.91 -0.91 -6.58
N TYR A 19 7.63 -1.16 -5.49
CA TYR A 19 7.05 -1.28 -4.15
C TYR A 19 6.40 0.03 -3.71
N GLU A 20 7.15 1.13 -3.78
CA GLU A 20 6.63 2.47 -3.44
C GLU A 20 5.41 2.83 -4.29
N ARG A 21 5.46 2.57 -5.61
CA ARG A 21 4.30 2.81 -6.49
C ARG A 21 3.07 1.97 -6.10
N LEU A 22 3.27 0.72 -5.71
CA LEU A 22 2.18 -0.15 -5.26
C LEU A 22 1.61 0.32 -3.93
N LEU A 23 2.46 0.81 -3.03
CA LEU A 23 2.08 1.36 -1.74
C LEU A 23 1.24 2.64 -1.92
N THR A 24 1.76 3.62 -2.66
CA THR A 24 1.05 4.87 -2.96
C THR A 24 -0.27 4.61 -3.67
N LYS A 25 -0.30 3.62 -4.58
CA LYS A 25 -1.54 3.23 -5.25
C LYS A 25 -2.56 2.65 -4.25
N ALA A 26 -2.13 1.76 -3.36
CA ALA A 26 -3.01 1.17 -2.36
C ALA A 26 -3.57 2.21 -1.37
N GLU A 27 -2.78 3.20 -0.98
CA GLU A 27 -3.23 4.35 -0.18
C GLU A 27 -4.23 5.22 -0.97
N SER A 28 -3.93 5.51 -2.24
CA SER A 28 -4.81 6.34 -3.08
C SER A 28 -6.18 5.69 -3.32
N GLU A 29 -6.23 4.37 -3.44
CA GLU A 29 -7.48 3.61 -3.59
C GLU A 29 -8.22 3.39 -2.26
N GLY A 30 -7.60 3.74 -1.12
CA GLY A 30 -8.18 3.53 0.22
C GLY A 30 -8.14 2.08 0.67
N ARG A 31 -7.37 1.23 0.00
CA ARG A 31 -7.14 -0.16 0.43
C ARG A 31 -6.34 -0.22 1.72
N ILE A 32 -5.49 0.78 1.94
CA ILE A 32 -4.81 1.04 3.21
C ILE A 32 -5.52 2.22 3.86
N ASP A 33 -5.89 2.09 5.14
CA ASP A 33 -6.58 3.09 5.96
C ASP A 33 -7.98 3.57 5.51
N GLY A 34 -8.57 2.99 4.46
CA GLY A 34 -9.96 3.26 4.11
C GLY A 34 -10.94 2.97 5.26
N ALA A 35 -11.87 3.90 5.49
CA ALA A 35 -12.85 3.82 6.56
C ALA A 35 -13.99 2.83 6.28
N SER A 36 -14.24 2.53 5.00
CA SER A 36 -15.32 1.67 4.55
C SER A 36 -14.77 0.33 4.10
N LYS A 37 -15.46 -0.78 4.41
CA LYS A 37 -15.05 -2.13 4.00
C LYS A 37 -16.12 -2.80 3.16
N CYS A 38 -15.72 -3.52 2.13
CA CYS A 38 -16.62 -4.39 1.38
C CYS A 38 -17.06 -5.55 2.26
N LEU A 39 -18.36 -5.83 2.31
CA LEU A 39 -18.91 -6.91 3.13
C LEU A 39 -18.67 -8.31 2.55
N VAL A 40 -18.29 -8.41 1.28
CA VAL A 40 -18.08 -9.70 0.59
C VAL A 40 -16.62 -10.12 0.64
N CYS A 41 -15.70 -9.26 0.18
CA CYS A 41 -14.27 -9.59 0.10
C CYS A 41 -13.42 -9.01 1.25
N GLY A 42 -13.98 -8.10 2.05
CA GLY A 42 -13.27 -7.47 3.16
C GLY A 42 -12.26 -6.38 2.77
N MET A 43 -12.13 -6.02 1.49
CA MET A 43 -11.28 -4.91 1.05
C MET A 43 -11.76 -3.57 1.60
N ARG A 44 -10.82 -2.66 1.86
CA ARG A 44 -11.10 -1.31 2.34
C ARG A 44 -11.12 -0.28 1.21
N TYR A 45 -11.90 0.77 1.43
CA TYR A 45 -12.14 1.88 0.51
C TYR A 45 -12.35 3.17 1.31
N HIS A 46 -12.13 4.31 0.64
CA HIS A 46 -12.37 5.62 1.24
C HIS A 46 -13.85 5.87 1.47
N THR A 47 -14.69 5.46 0.51
CA THR A 47 -16.14 5.70 0.56
C THR A 47 -16.96 4.43 0.69
N LYS A 48 -18.19 4.55 1.23
CA LYS A 48 -19.13 3.44 1.30
C LYS A 48 -19.58 2.98 -0.07
N ASP A 49 -19.77 3.91 -1.01
CA ASP A 49 -20.22 3.60 -2.37
C ASP A 49 -19.20 2.73 -3.11
N GLU A 50 -17.89 3.00 -2.95
CA GLU A 50 -16.82 2.15 -3.48
C GLU A 50 -16.82 0.75 -2.85
N ALA A 51 -17.02 0.69 -1.53
CA ALA A 51 -17.11 -0.59 -0.80
C ALA A 51 -18.31 -1.44 -1.22
N ASP A 52 -19.45 -0.80 -1.46
CA ASP A 52 -20.70 -1.43 -1.91
C ASP A 52 -20.64 -1.80 -3.40
N ALA A 53 -19.88 -1.06 -4.21
CA ALA A 53 -19.65 -1.36 -5.62
C ALA A 53 -18.67 -2.52 -5.84
N CYS A 54 -17.70 -2.73 -4.93
CA CYS A 54 -16.60 -3.70 -5.08
C CYS A 54 -17.05 -5.11 -5.50
N CYS A 55 -18.05 -5.66 -4.81
CA CYS A 55 -18.55 -7.02 -5.05
C CYS A 55 -20.06 -7.02 -5.34
N LYS A 56 -20.58 -5.93 -5.91
CA LYS A 56 -22.01 -5.80 -6.20
C LYS A 56 -22.41 -6.89 -7.20
N ILE A 57 -23.28 -7.81 -6.76
CA ILE A 57 -23.92 -8.76 -7.68
C ILE A 57 -24.97 -7.95 -8.45
N VAL A 58 -24.67 -7.63 -9.71
CA VAL A 58 -25.64 -7.05 -10.62
C VAL A 58 -26.52 -8.20 -11.11
N THR A 59 -27.61 -8.45 -10.40
CA THR A 59 -28.72 -9.29 -10.90
C THR A 59 -29.58 -8.51 -11.87
#